data_AF-A0A392NBR5-F1
#
_entry.id   AF-A0A392NBR5-F1
#
_cell.length_a   1.000
_cell.length_b   1.000
_cell.length_c   1.000
_cell.angle_alpha   90.00
_cell.angle_beta   90.00
_cell.angle_gamma   90.00
#
_symmetry.space_group_name_H-M   'P 1'
#
loop_
_entity.id
_entity.type
_entity.pdbx_description
1 polymer ?
#
loop_
_entity_poly.entity_id
_entity_poly.type
_entity_poly.pdbx_seq_one_letter_code
_entity_poly.pdbx_strand_id
1 'polypeptide(L)'
;MMANSNTTSNQFPANLPVFKGDNNDWWCAQIKVIFIFQDVLEIVNDSVQAIADNASESQRTLFHEQRKKARKGLFLIQQCVDPNIFEKIIEEEMGKGS
;
A
#
# COMPACT_ATOMS: atom_id res chain seq x y z
N MET A 1 -27.91 -17.48 -18.05
CA MET A 1 -27.50 -16.96 -16.73
C MET A 1 -25.99 -16.77 -16.80
N MET A 2 -25.50 -15.52 -16.82
CA MET A 2 -24.06 -15.26 -16.78
C MET A 2 -23.66 -15.15 -15.32
N ALA A 3 -22.77 -16.03 -14.85
CA ALA A 3 -22.16 -15.92 -13.55
C ALA A 3 -21.26 -14.68 -13.54
N ASN A 4 -21.64 -13.67 -12.76
CA ASN A 4 -20.76 -12.56 -12.41
C ASN A 4 -19.84 -13.04 -11.29
N SER A 5 -18.71 -13.63 -11.68
CA SER A 5 -17.60 -13.82 -10.76
C SER A 5 -17.02 -12.44 -10.43
N ASN A 6 -17.63 -11.73 -9.48
CA ASN A 6 -17.00 -10.60 -8.82
C ASN A 6 -15.75 -11.15 -8.12
N THR A 7 -14.62 -11.00 -8.81
CA THR A 7 -13.28 -11.34 -8.34
C THR A 7 -13.09 -10.76 -6.95
N THR A 8 -12.85 -11.62 -5.97
CA THR A 8 -12.62 -11.34 -4.56
C THR A 8 -11.27 -10.64 -4.28
N SER A 9 -10.79 -9.80 -5.20
CA SER A 9 -9.52 -9.04 -5.10
C SER A 9 -9.56 -7.90 -4.05
N ASN A 10 -10.75 -7.59 -3.51
CA ASN A 10 -10.94 -6.56 -2.48
C ASN A 10 -11.04 -7.08 -1.04
N GLN A 11 -10.94 -8.39 -0.80
CA GLN A 11 -10.92 -8.90 0.57
C GLN A 11 -9.49 -8.86 1.13
N PHE A 12 -9.29 -8.01 2.13
CA PHE A 12 -8.06 -8.00 2.90
C PHE A 12 -7.94 -9.30 3.70
N PRO A 13 -6.73 -9.86 3.85
CA PRO A 13 -6.51 -10.98 4.76
C PRO A 13 -7.02 -10.61 6.15
N ALA A 14 -7.83 -11.46 6.77
CA ALA A 14 -8.42 -11.19 8.09
C ALA A 14 -7.36 -11.00 9.20
N ASN A 15 -6.13 -11.46 8.97
CA ASN A 15 -5.00 -11.31 9.88
C ASN A 15 -3.82 -10.67 9.13
N LEU A 16 -3.74 -9.35 9.16
CA LEU A 16 -2.56 -8.62 8.70
C LEU A 16 -1.47 -8.66 9.78
N PRO A 17 -0.19 -8.84 9.41
CA PRO A 17 0.91 -8.85 10.37
C PRO A 17 1.14 -7.42 10.88
N VAL A 18 1.17 -7.25 12.20
CA VAL A 18 1.39 -5.95 12.85
C VAL A 18 2.83 -5.85 13.32
N PHE A 19 3.55 -4.82 12.88
CA PHE A 19 4.90 -4.50 13.34
C PHE A 19 4.84 -3.88 14.72
N LYS A 20 5.47 -4.52 15.71
CA LYS A 20 5.46 -4.09 17.12
C LYS A 20 6.81 -3.55 17.60
N GLY A 21 7.76 -3.35 16.69
CA GLY A 21 9.11 -2.86 17.01
C GLY A 21 10.17 -3.95 17.11
N ASP A 22 9.83 -5.21 16.89
CA ASP A 22 10.73 -6.37 16.87
C ASP A 22 10.54 -7.22 15.60
N ASN A 23 11.47 -8.14 15.33
CA ASN A 23 11.42 -9.06 14.18
C ASN A 23 11.21 -8.39 12.81
N ASN A 24 11.93 -7.30 12.56
CA ASN A 24 11.82 -6.48 11.34
C ASN A 24 11.93 -7.32 10.05
N ASP A 25 12.91 -8.22 9.95
CA ASP A 25 13.12 -9.05 8.75
C ASP A 25 11.92 -9.97 8.47
N TRP A 26 11.35 -10.55 9.52
CA TRP A 26 10.20 -11.45 9.40
C TRP A 26 8.93 -10.68 9.03
N TRP A 27 8.68 -9.54 9.69
CA TRP A 27 7.57 -8.66 9.34
C TRP A 27 7.68 -8.15 7.89
N CYS A 28 8.88 -7.72 7.48
CA CYS A 28 9.18 -7.31 6.11
C CYS A 28 8.88 -8.43 5.09
N ALA A 29 9.26 -9.67 5.40
CA ALA A 29 8.98 -10.81 4.53
C ALA A 29 7.46 -11.05 4.38
N GLN A 30 6.69 -10.95 5.47
CA GLN A 30 5.24 -11.13 5.42
C GLN A 30 4.52 -10.02 4.65
N ILE A 31 4.93 -8.77 4.86
CA ILE A 31 4.35 -7.62 4.14
C ILE A 31 4.61 -7.70 2.65
N LYS A 32 5.82 -8.12 2.25
CA LYS A 32 6.14 -8.36 0.83
C LYS A 32 5.19 -9.38 0.21
N VAL A 33 4.90 -10.49 0.89
CA VAL A 33 3.95 -11.51 0.40
C VAL A 33 2.55 -10.91 0.22
N ILE A 34 2.08 -10.09 1.16
CA ILE A 34 0.77 -9.41 1.06
C ILE A 34 0.74 -8.43 -0.10
N PHE A 35 1.81 -7.66 -0.32
CA PHE A 35 1.86 -6.70 -1.43
C PHE A 35 1.90 -7.37 -2.80
N ILE A 36 2.57 -8.53 -2.91
CA ILE A 36 2.54 -9.36 -4.11
C ILE A 36 1.12 -9.89 -4.33
N PHE A 37 0.48 -10.44 -3.29
CA PHE A 37 -0.88 -10.96 -3.37
C PHE A 37 -1.92 -9.89 -3.75
N GLN A 38 -1.74 -8.66 -3.27
CA GLN A 38 -2.64 -7.53 -3.53
C GLN A 38 -2.28 -6.75 -4.81
N ASP A 39 -1.24 -7.17 -5.54
CA ASP A 39 -0.75 -6.54 -6.78
C ASP A 39 -0.43 -5.03 -6.60
N VAL A 40 0.23 -4.71 -5.49
CA VAL A 40 0.63 -3.34 -5.12
C VAL A 40 2.13 -3.15 -4.90
N LEU A 41 2.93 -4.23 -4.88
CA LEU A 41 4.36 -4.15 -4.55
C LEU A 41 5.12 -3.17 -5.45
N GLU A 42 4.95 -3.27 -6.77
CA GLU A 42 5.63 -2.42 -7.75
C GLU A 42 5.25 -0.94 -7.56
N ILE A 43 3.98 -0.65 -7.29
CA ILE A 43 3.46 0.72 -7.14
C ILE A 43 3.85 1.35 -5.79
N VAL A 44 4.04 0.55 -4.75
CA VAL A 44 4.52 1.06 -3.44
C VAL A 44 6.00 1.38 -3.51
N ASN A 45 6.77 0.58 -4.25
CA ASN A 45 8.20 0.80 -4.43
C ASN A 45 8.48 1.95 -5.41
N ASP A 46 7.68 2.06 -6.46
CA ASP A 46 7.83 3.06 -7.52
C ASP A 46 6.75 4.14 -7.37
N SER A 47 7.16 5.40 -7.18
CA SER A 47 6.22 6.51 -7.10
C SER A 47 5.37 6.60 -8.38
N VAL A 48 4.05 6.74 -8.24
CA VAL A 48 3.16 7.00 -9.39
C VAL A 48 3.52 8.35 -10.00
N GLN A 49 4.10 8.34 -11.20
CA GLN A 49 4.52 9.55 -11.90
C GLN A 49 3.31 10.38 -12.33
N ALA A 50 3.42 11.71 -12.18
CA ALA A 50 2.41 12.62 -12.68
C ALA A 50 2.34 12.57 -14.21
N ILE A 51 1.14 12.56 -14.76
CA ILE A 51 0.90 12.62 -16.20
C ILE A 51 0.70 14.08 -16.65
N ALA A 52 1.08 14.39 -17.90
CA ALA A 52 0.89 15.73 -18.48
C ALA A 52 -0.61 16.03 -18.76
N ASP A 53 -0.98 17.31 -18.82
CA ASP A 53 -2.38 17.73 -19.04
C ASP A 53 -2.95 17.27 -20.39
N ASN A 54 -2.10 17.12 -21.40
CA ASN A 54 -2.45 16.61 -22.73
C ASN A 54 -2.34 15.08 -22.86
N ALA A 55 -2.21 14.35 -21.75
CA ALA A 55 -2.14 12.89 -21.75
C ALA A 55 -3.38 12.26 -22.39
N SER A 56 -3.15 11.19 -23.16
CA SER A 56 -4.20 10.42 -23.82
C SER A 56 -5.17 9.80 -22.80
N GLU A 57 -6.36 9.44 -23.26
CA GLU A 57 -7.36 8.77 -22.42
C GLU A 57 -6.82 7.46 -21.83
N SER A 58 -6.05 6.69 -22.62
CA SER A 58 -5.38 5.48 -22.13
C SER A 58 -4.34 5.75 -21.03
N GLN A 59 -3.59 6.84 -21.11
CA GLN A 59 -2.63 7.25 -20.08
C GLN A 59 -3.35 7.69 -18.80
N ARG A 60 -4.48 8.40 -18.93
CA ARG A 60 -5.31 8.81 -17.79
C ARG A 60 -5.92 7.61 -17.06
N THR A 61 -6.41 6.61 -17.80
CA THR A 61 -6.93 5.37 -17.22
C THR A 61 -5.84 4.61 -16.47
N LEU A 62 -4.66 4.44 -17.07
CA LEU A 62 -3.54 3.76 -16.43
C LEU A 62 -3.11 4.48 -15.14
N PHE A 63 -2.97 5.81 -15.19
CA PHE A 63 -2.64 6.62 -14.03
C PHE A 63 -3.67 6.48 -12.89
N HIS A 64 -4.96 6.43 -13.21
CA HIS A 64 -6.01 6.21 -12.22
C HIS A 64 -5.91 4.85 -11.54
N GLU A 65 -5.65 3.79 -12.30
CA GLU A 65 -5.45 2.44 -11.75
C GLU A 65 -4.18 2.37 -10.88
N GLN A 66 -3.08 2.98 -11.34
CA GLN A 66 -1.86 3.10 -10.54
C GLN A 66 -2.11 3.86 -9.23
N ARG A 67 -2.85 4.97 -9.27
CA ARG A 67 -3.24 5.71 -8.05
C ARG A 67 -4.14 4.92 -7.11
N LYS A 68 -5.00 4.04 -7.62
CA LYS A 68 -5.80 3.13 -6.76
C LYS A 68 -4.89 2.13 -6.05
N LYS A 69 -3.98 1.49 -6.79
CA LYS A 69 -3.00 0.55 -6.23
C LYS A 69 -2.09 1.22 -5.18
N ALA A 70 -1.62 2.43 -5.45
CA ALA A 70 -0.80 3.20 -4.51
C ALA A 70 -1.53 3.47 -3.19
N ARG A 71 -2.78 3.93 -3.27
CA ARG A 71 -3.61 4.14 -2.07
C ARG A 71 -3.84 2.85 -1.29
N LYS A 72 -4.08 1.73 -1.98
CA LYS A 72 -4.26 0.42 -1.36
C LYS A 72 -2.98 -0.05 -0.66
N GLY A 73 -1.82 0.12 -1.29
CA GLY A 73 -0.52 -0.19 -0.69
C GLY A 73 -0.23 0.64 0.55
N LEU A 74 -0.45 1.97 0.49
CA LEU A 74 -0.29 2.86 1.65
C LEU A 74 -1.23 2.48 2.81
N PHE A 75 -2.48 2.15 2.50
CA PHE A 75 -3.44 1.69 3.50
C PHE A 75 -2.99 0.38 4.17
N LEU A 76 -2.44 -0.56 3.40
CA LEU A 76 -1.89 -1.80 3.94
C LEU A 76 -0.70 -1.55 4.87
N ILE A 77 0.24 -0.67 4.50
CA ILE A 77 1.35 -0.28 5.38
C ILE A 77 0.79 0.24 6.71
N GLN A 78 -0.16 1.18 6.65
CA GLN A 78 -0.79 1.76 7.84
C GLN A 78 -1.41 0.70 8.75
N GLN A 79 -2.12 -0.28 8.18
CA GLN A 79 -2.77 -1.35 8.97
C GLN A 79 -1.78 -2.35 9.57
N CYS A 80 -0.57 -2.42 9.01
CA CYS A 80 0.43 -3.40 9.41
C CYS A 80 1.47 -2.83 10.38
N VAL A 81 1.31 -1.59 10.86
CA VAL A 81 2.19 -0.96 11.85
C VAL A 81 1.39 -0.73 13.14
N ASP A 82 1.97 -1.05 14.29
CA ASP A 82 1.36 -0.74 15.58
C ASP A 82 1.20 0.79 15.73
N PRO A 83 0.00 1.30 16.11
CA PRO A 83 -0.23 2.73 16.25
C PRO A 83 0.76 3.44 17.18
N ASN A 84 1.23 2.77 18.25
CA ASN A 84 2.20 3.36 19.18
C ASN A 84 3.59 3.48 18.55
N ILE A 85 3.95 2.58 17.63
CA ILE A 85 5.20 2.68 16.86
C ILE A 85 5.07 3.77 15.80
N PHE A 86 3.90 3.88 15.17
CA PHE A 86 3.63 4.93 14.19
C PHE A 86 3.67 6.33 14.81
N GLU A 87 3.10 6.50 16.01
CA GLU A 87 3.16 7.75 16.78
C GLU A 87 4.61 8.12 17.12
N LYS A 88 5.43 7.17 17.58
CA LYS A 88 6.86 7.40 17.81
C LYS A 88 7.61 7.83 16.53
N ILE A 89 7.31 7.21 15.40
CA ILE A 89 7.92 7.59 14.11
C ILE A 89 7.53 9.03 13.73
N ILE A 90 6.26 9.41 13.93
CA ILE A 90 5.80 10.79 13.69
C ILE A 90 6.49 11.77 14.65
N GLU A 91 6.58 11.44 15.93
CA GLU A 91 7.25 12.25 16.94
C GLU A 91 8.74 12.44 16.62
N GLU A 92 9.43 11.40 16.17
CA GLU A 92 10.84 11.49 15.76
C GLU A 92 11.02 12.32 14.49
N GLU A 93 10.13 12.16 13.49
CA GLU A 93 10.16 12.90 12.23
C GLU A 93 9.83 14.40 12.44
N MET A 94 8.86 14.70 13.32
CA MET A 94 8.45 16.06 13.67
C MET A 94 9.35 16.70 14.74
N GLY A 95 10.08 15.89 15.51
CA GLY A 95 10.91 16.32 16.65
C GLY A 95 12.30 16.84 16.30
N LYS A 96 12.75 16.72 15.03
CA LYS A 96 14.03 17.30 14.55
C LYS A 96 13.93 18.76 14.07
N GLY A 97 12.84 19.45 14.40
CA GLY A 97 12.57 20.82 14.00
C GLY A 97 12.63 21.88 15.11
N SER A 98 13.28 21.61 16.26
CA SER A 98 13.46 22.60 17.32
C SER A 98 14.90 22.74 17.79
#